data_AF-X1LCT2-F1
#
_entry.id   AF-X1LCT2-F1
#
_cell.length_a   1.000
_cell.length_b   1.000
_cell.length_c   1.000
_cell.angle_alpha   90.00
_cell.angle_beta   90.00
_cell.angle_gamma   90.00
#
_symmetry.space_group_name_H-M   'P 1'
#
loop_
_entity.id
_entity.type
_entity.pdbx_description
1 polymer ?
#
loop_
_entity_poly.entity_id
_entity_poly.type
_entity_poly.pdbx_seq_one_letter_code
_entity_poly.pdbx_strand_id
1 'polypeptide(L)' 'MGKTLAEKILSLKAGADAKSGDIVIANVDLVFLQDTTGPLVVKQFKESGLAAIAEPEKAAIFLDHAA' A
#
# COMPACT_ATOMS: atom_id res chain seq x y z
N MET A 1 16.99 -24.32 -4.46
CA MET A 1 16.50 -23.76 -3.18
C MET A 1 15.18 -23.07 -3.45
N GLY A 2 14.17 -23.25 -2.60
CA GLY A 2 12.85 -22.65 -2.83
C GLY A 2 12.80 -21.17 -2.42
N LYS A 3 11.83 -20.43 -2.95
CA LYS A 3 11.52 -19.05 -2.52
C LYS A 3 10.96 -19.02 -1.11
N THR A 4 11.25 -17.93 -0.39
CA THR A 4 10.57 -17.56 0.86
C THR A 4 9.09 -17.20 0.61
N LEU A 5 8.30 -17.09 1.67
CA LEU A 5 6.91 -16.64 1.55
C LEU A 5 6.81 -15.21 1.00
N ALA A 6 7.65 -14.30 1.49
CA ALA A 6 7.66 -12.90 1.03
C ALA A 6 7.98 -12.81 -0.46
N GLU A 7 9.00 -13.53 -0.94
CA GLU A 7 9.35 -13.56 -2.36
C GLU A 7 8.20 -14.12 -3.21
N LYS A 8 7.49 -15.15 -2.73
CA LYS A 8 6.31 -15.68 -3.44
C LYS A 8 5.18 -14.65 -3.54
N ILE A 9 4.83 -13.98 -2.44
CA ILE A 9 3.77 -12.97 -2.41
C ILE A 9 4.15 -11.81 -3.32
N LEU A 10 5.34 -11.23 -3.16
CA LEU A 10 5.79 -10.10 -3.96
C LEU A 10 5.93 -10.46 -5.45
N SER A 11 6.41 -11.67 -5.75
CA SER A 11 6.46 -12.15 -7.14
C SER A 11 5.06 -12.20 -7.77
N LEU A 12 4.08 -12.74 -7.02
CA LEU A 12 2.70 -12.82 -7.47
C LEU A 12 2.09 -11.43 -7.65
N LYS A 13 2.29 -10.52 -6.70
CA LYS A 13 1.71 -9.17 -6.73
C LYS A 13 2.36 -8.24 -7.75
N ALA A 14 3.63 -8.50 -8.11
CA ALA A 14 4.35 -7.75 -9.13
C ALA A 14 4.29 -8.39 -10.53
N GLY A 15 3.83 -9.64 -10.65
CA GLY A 15 3.87 -10.39 -11.91
C GLY A 15 5.30 -10.67 -12.40
N ALA A 16 6.28 -10.71 -11.50
CA ALA A 16 7.71 -10.86 -11.79
C ALA A 16 8.36 -11.92 -10.90
N ASP A 17 9.49 -12.50 -11.33
CA ASP A 17 10.24 -13.48 -10.54
C ASP A 17 11.11 -12.82 -9.46
N ALA A 18 10.46 -12.19 -8.48
CA ALA A 18 11.14 -11.39 -7.45
C ALA A 18 11.95 -12.25 -6.46
N LYS A 19 13.14 -11.75 -6.12
CA LYS A 19 14.04 -12.28 -5.09
C LYS A 19 14.59 -11.16 -4.20
N SER A 20 15.20 -11.53 -3.08
CA SER A 20 15.90 -10.57 -2.22
C SER A 20 16.87 -9.67 -3.00
N GLY A 21 16.77 -8.36 -2.79
CA GLY A 21 17.57 -7.33 -3.47
C GLY A 21 16.90 -6.70 -4.69
N ASP A 22 15.83 -7.31 -5.23
CA ASP A 22 15.09 -6.73 -6.35
C ASP A 22 14.17 -5.58 -5.89
N ILE A 23 13.97 -4.61 -6.78
CA ILE A 23 12.94 -3.57 -6.65
C ILE A 23 11.81 -3.92 -7.62
N VAL A 24 10.58 -3.99 -7.12
CA VAL A 24 9.40 -4.34 -7.92
C VAL A 24 8.27 -3.35 -7.72
N ILE A 25 7.39 -3.24 -8.72
CA ILE A 25 6.11 -2.55 -8.60
C ILE A 25 5.07 -3.63 -8.30
N ALA A 26 4.47 -3.60 -7.12
CA ALA A 26 3.48 -4.59 -6.70
C ALA A 26 2.10 -3.97 -6.56
N ASN A 27 1.07 -4.70 -7.01
CA ASN A 27 -0.32 -4.30 -6.78
C ASN A 27 -0.64 -4.37 -5.28
N VAL A 28 -1.20 -3.30 -4.73
CA VAL A 28 -1.59 -3.21 -3.32
C VAL A 28 -3.03 -3.70 -3.15
N ASP A 29 -3.27 -4.60 -2.19
CA ASP A 29 -4.60 -5.17 -1.96
C ASP A 29 -5.44 -4.37 -0.97
N LEU A 30 -4.80 -3.66 -0.03
CA LEU A 30 -5.47 -2.91 1.02
C LEU A 30 -4.54 -1.84 1.58
N VAL A 31 -5.05 -0.63 1.77
CA VAL A 31 -4.34 0.51 2.37
C VAL A 31 -5.12 0.99 3.58
N PHE A 32 -4.40 1.25 4.67
CA PHE A 32 -4.98 1.68 5.93
C PHE A 32 -4.44 3.04 6.35
N LEU A 33 -5.32 3.87 6.91
CA LEU A 33 -5.00 5.15 7.52
C LEU A 33 -5.53 5.16 8.95
N GLN A 34 -4.81 5.85 9.85
CA GLN A 34 -5.24 6.05 11.24
C GLN A 34 -5.50 7.53 11.50
N ASP A 35 -6.27 7.88 12.51
CA ASP A 35 -6.56 9.26 12.94
C ASP A 35 -5.33 10.18 13.05
N THR A 36 -4.17 9.66 13.44
CA THR A 36 -2.94 10.44 13.62
C THR A 36 -2.22 10.72 12.30
N THR A 37 -2.10 9.72 11.41
CA THR A 37 -1.36 9.84 10.15
C THR A 37 -2.26 10.15 8.94
N GLY A 38 -3.54 9.84 9.05
CA GLY A 38 -4.57 10.03 8.03
C GLY A 38 -4.67 11.47 7.54
N PRO A 39 -4.73 12.48 8.41
CA PRO A 39 -4.71 13.88 7.98
C PRO A 39 -3.49 14.26 7.13
N LEU A 40 -2.31 13.69 7.44
CA LEU A 40 -1.09 13.91 6.66
C LEU A 40 -1.18 13.29 5.27
N VAL A 41 -1.71 12.07 5.16
CA VAL A 41 -1.95 11.41 3.87
C VAL A 41 -2.96 12.19 3.03
N VAL A 42 -4.06 12.67 3.63
CA VAL A 42 -5.07 13.49 2.94
C VAL A 42 -4.46 14.79 2.43
N LYS A 43 -3.62 15.45 3.24
CA LYS A 43 -2.90 16.66 2.83
C LYS A 43 -1.99 16.37 1.62
N GLN A 44 -1.15 15.34 1.72
CA GLN A 44 -0.23 14.97 0.65
C GLN A 44 -0.97 14.57 -0.63
N PHE A 45 -2.11 13.87 -0.52
CA PHE A 45 -2.93 13.49 -1.66
C PHE A 45 -3.48 14.74 -2.37
N LYS A 46 -4.00 15.72 -1.63
CA LYS A 46 -4.47 17.01 -2.21
C LYS A 46 -3.34 17.77 -2.89
N GLU A 47 -2.14 17.75 -2.33
CA GLU A 47 -0.96 18.41 -2.90
C GLU A 47 -0.38 17.67 -4.11
N SER A 48 -0.62 16.36 -4.25
CA SER A 48 -0.10 15.55 -5.36
C SER A 48 -0.70 15.87 -6.73
N GLY A 49 -1.82 16.59 -6.78
CA GLY A 49 -2.56 16.85 -8.02
C GLY A 49 -3.34 15.64 -8.56
N LEU A 50 -3.39 14.53 -7.82
CA LEU A 50 -4.20 13.37 -8.19
C LEU A 50 -5.69 13.69 -8.08
N ALA A 51 -6.46 13.31 -9.09
CA ALA A 51 -7.88 13.63 -9.18
C ALA A 51 -8.77 12.74 -8.30
N ALA A 52 -8.38 11.48 -8.09
CA ALA A 52 -9.17 10.49 -7.36
C ALA A 52 -8.29 9.38 -6.76
N ILE A 53 -8.78 8.78 -5.67
CA ILE A 53 -8.18 7.57 -5.08
C ILE A 53 -8.39 6.42 -6.08
N ALA A 54 -7.35 5.63 -6.33
CA ALA A 54 -7.37 4.59 -7.37
C ALA A 54 -8.45 3.51 -7.14
N GLU A 55 -8.55 2.98 -5.93
CA GLU A 55 -9.49 1.91 -5.54
C GLU A 55 -10.04 2.18 -4.12
N PRO A 56 -11.07 3.04 -3.96
CA PRO A 56 -11.57 3.48 -2.65
C PRO A 56 -12.06 2.32 -1.77
N GLU A 57 -12.58 1.24 -2.35
CA GLU A 57 -13.02 0.04 -1.65
C GLU A 57 -11.88 -0.76 -0.99
N LYS A 58 -10.63 -0.48 -1.40
CA LYS A 58 -9.40 -1.03 -0.80
C LYS A 58 -8.74 -0.04 0.15
N ALA A 59 -9.44 1.02 0.55
CA ALA A 59 -8.96 1.98 1.54
C ALA A 59 -9.83 1.92 2.80
N ALA A 60 -9.19 1.81 3.97
CA ALA A 60 -9.89 1.84 5.26
C ALA A 60 -9.25 2.85 6.20
N ILE A 61 -10.09 3.52 6.99
CA ILE A 61 -9.70 4.53 7.97
C ILE A 61 -10.11 4.04 9.35
N PHE A 62 -9.17 4.03 10.28
CA PHE A 62 -9.40 3.68 11.68
C PHE A 62 -9.24 4.91 12.57
N LEU A 63 -10.18 5.08 13.50
CA LEU A 63 -10.16 6.14 14.51
C LEU A 63 -10.08 5.47 15.88
N ASP A 64 -8.86 5.24 16.35
CA ASP A 64 -8.58 4.38 17.50
C ASP A 64 -7.44 4.88 18.42
N HIS A 65 -6.68 5.92 18.05
CA HIS A 65 -5.57 6.40 18.87
C HIS A 65 -5.94 7.60 19.74
N ALA A 66 -6.74 8.53 19.23
CA ALA A 66 -7.05 9.81 19.86
C ALA A 66 -8.55 9.97 20.16
N ALA A 67 -9.07 9.07 21.01
CA ALA A 67 -10.45 9.09 21.51
C ALA A 67 -10.67 10.17 22.59
#